data_AF-A0A930F5Y9-F1
#
_entry.id   AF-A0A930F5Y9-F1
#
_cell.length_a   1.000
_cell.length_b   1.000
_cell.length_c   1.000
_cell.angle_alpha   90.00
_cell.angle_beta   90.00
_cell.angle_gamma   90.00
#
_symmetry.space_group_name_H-M   'P 1'
#
loop_
_entity.id
_entity.type
_entity.pdbx_description
1 polymer ?
#
loop_
_entity_poly.entity_id
_entity_poly.type
_entity_poly.pdbx_seq_one_letter_code
_entity_poly.pdbx_strand_id
1 'polypeptide(L)'
;MTDTTEKSNKPNNNLFDFATSELSQDAFLCWSLNWLGVKEDTEDPYYKYGKAMLDLFLGEYKKDTYKEVKVLKQFNKIDVLVLFKDNNDNQYALIIEDKTNTSEHNEQIKKYKEQLNDELSKRHDIKYRNLAENQIYSTYVKTGIMYTDDKFKANESTVIIDINNLHDVISKHVGLCKSDIILDYYEYLKKEINYRNGVEDSINNGEFESRITDGYGQLYFLNCLFGEPEQQYIGNSHTDPTNGKNKKVYINNIYTGTSGGSRCTQFCFWGEQFPNPILDSNVNEFHYLFWRIDCDNHKIPGRKSGKCITLKYYDENENINKKSKNSDEPSQEKREKLQSRNRRIYKALIKHTNQLQSDYPNLIFVPKEYNDDNDDVKEKLLLLIPLVELQKLDLKQRKKDMNDIQSSLINFCKENIENNESLK
;
A
#
# COMPACT_ATOMS: atom_id res chain seq x y z
N MET A 1 -37.39 -35.02 13.58
CA MET A 1 -37.51 -33.66 13.01
C MET A 1 -36.12 -33.06 13.00
N THR A 2 -35.41 -33.26 11.90
CA THR A 2 -34.11 -32.67 11.61
C THR A 2 -34.38 -31.54 10.64
N ASP A 3 -34.50 -30.33 11.16
CA ASP A 3 -34.65 -29.13 10.34
C ASP A 3 -33.25 -28.67 9.92
N THR A 4 -32.75 -29.27 8.85
CA THR A 4 -31.59 -28.79 8.13
C THR A 4 -32.02 -27.53 7.40
N THR A 5 -31.63 -26.36 7.92
CA THR A 5 -31.70 -25.09 7.21
C THR A 5 -30.80 -25.17 5.98
N GLU A 6 -31.37 -25.58 4.85
CA GLU A 6 -30.88 -25.21 3.52
C GLU A 6 -30.87 -23.68 3.48
N LYS A 7 -29.70 -23.08 3.76
CA LYS A 7 -29.46 -21.69 3.37
C LYS A 7 -29.64 -21.64 1.86
N SER A 8 -30.68 -20.95 1.42
CA SER A 8 -31.01 -20.79 0.02
C SER A 8 -29.82 -20.18 -0.71
N ASN A 9 -29.20 -20.94 -1.62
CA ASN A 9 -28.21 -20.47 -2.59
C ASN A 9 -28.85 -19.59 -3.68
N LYS A 10 -29.81 -18.73 -3.31
CA LYS A 10 -30.41 -17.79 -4.25
C LYS A 10 -29.38 -16.67 -4.50
N PRO A 11 -29.04 -16.36 -5.76
CA PRO A 11 -28.13 -15.26 -6.04
C PRO A 11 -28.70 -13.98 -5.43
N ASN A 12 -27.88 -13.28 -4.63
CA ASN A 12 -28.22 -11.99 -4.08
C ASN A 12 -28.05 -10.93 -5.18
N ASN A 13 -29.04 -10.06 -5.37
CA ASN A 13 -28.98 -9.00 -6.37
C ASN A 13 -28.54 -7.69 -5.71
N ASN A 14 -27.26 -7.63 -5.34
CA ASN A 14 -26.66 -6.48 -4.66
C ASN A 14 -26.07 -5.51 -5.67
N LEU A 15 -26.39 -4.21 -5.56
CA LEU A 15 -25.91 -3.18 -6.48
C LEU A 15 -24.36 -3.12 -6.56
N PHE A 16 -23.68 -3.27 -5.43
CA PHE A 16 -22.23 -3.13 -5.32
C PHE A 16 -21.44 -4.37 -5.73
N ASP A 17 -22.12 -5.49 -6.01
CA ASP A 17 -21.49 -6.60 -6.74
C ASP A 17 -21.18 -6.22 -8.20
N PHE A 18 -21.86 -5.20 -8.75
CA PHE A 18 -21.64 -4.68 -10.10
C PHE A 18 -20.92 -3.32 -10.09
N ALA A 19 -21.18 -2.49 -9.08
CA ALA A 19 -20.65 -1.14 -8.93
C ALA A 19 -19.36 -1.14 -8.09
N THR A 20 -18.30 -1.81 -8.57
CA THR A 20 -17.06 -2.06 -7.81
C THR A 20 -15.96 -1.00 -8.02
N SER A 21 -16.26 0.06 -8.74
CA SER A 21 -15.30 1.14 -9.07
C SER A 21 -15.20 2.20 -7.98
N GLU A 22 -14.15 3.02 -8.03
CA GLU A 22 -13.99 4.22 -7.18
C GLU A 22 -15.18 5.19 -7.38
N LEU A 23 -15.66 5.39 -8.61
CA LEU A 23 -16.81 6.28 -8.90
C LEU A 23 -18.12 5.93 -8.18
N SER A 24 -18.34 4.63 -7.93
CA SER A 24 -19.50 4.12 -7.20
C SER A 24 -19.33 4.29 -5.69
N GLN A 25 -18.11 4.15 -5.20
CA GLN A 25 -17.77 4.48 -3.82
C GLN A 25 -17.92 5.99 -3.56
N ASP A 26 -17.42 6.86 -4.44
CA ASP A 26 -17.66 8.31 -4.40
C ASP A 26 -19.13 8.66 -4.24
N ALA A 27 -19.97 8.05 -5.10
CA ALA A 27 -21.40 8.30 -5.10
C ALA A 27 -22.04 7.86 -3.78
N PHE A 28 -21.63 6.70 -3.25
CA PHE A 28 -22.12 6.22 -1.96
C PHE A 28 -21.68 7.12 -0.80
N LEU A 29 -20.43 7.57 -0.77
CA LEU A 29 -19.92 8.50 0.24
C LEU A 29 -20.65 9.84 0.19
N CYS A 30 -20.83 10.41 -1.02
CA CYS A 30 -21.63 11.61 -1.20
C CYS A 30 -23.07 11.42 -0.70
N TRP A 31 -23.73 10.33 -1.09
CA TRP A 31 -25.10 10.00 -0.67
C TRP A 31 -25.22 9.91 0.85
N SER A 32 -24.26 9.26 1.50
CA SER A 32 -24.22 9.08 2.95
C SER A 32 -24.12 10.42 3.70
N LEU A 33 -23.24 11.31 3.24
CA LEU A 33 -22.99 12.61 3.86
C LEU A 33 -24.07 13.65 3.55
N ASN A 34 -24.69 13.56 2.36
CA ASN A 34 -25.66 14.55 1.91
C ASN A 34 -26.95 14.56 2.74
N TRP A 35 -27.23 13.51 3.52
CA TRP A 35 -28.34 13.52 4.47
C TRP A 35 -28.28 14.67 5.48
N LEU A 36 -27.08 15.12 5.86
CA LEU A 36 -26.90 16.29 6.73
C LEU A 36 -27.31 17.64 6.08
N GLY A 37 -27.34 17.69 4.75
CA GLY A 37 -27.83 18.87 4.01
C GLY A 37 -29.32 18.78 3.64
N VAL A 38 -29.93 17.60 3.77
CA VAL A 38 -31.32 17.31 3.37
C VAL A 38 -32.25 17.20 4.57
N LYS A 39 -31.77 16.71 5.71
CA LYS A 39 -32.56 16.49 6.93
C LYS A 39 -32.26 17.57 7.95
N GLU A 40 -33.31 18.19 8.46
CA GLU A 40 -33.22 19.18 9.56
C GLU A 40 -33.46 18.53 10.91
N ASP A 41 -34.29 17.48 10.98
CA ASP A 41 -34.57 16.74 12.21
C ASP A 41 -33.36 15.90 12.62
N THR A 42 -32.72 16.27 13.73
CA THR A 42 -31.56 15.58 14.26
C THR A 42 -31.87 14.18 14.80
N GLU A 43 -33.15 13.89 15.06
CA GLU A 43 -33.60 12.58 15.49
C GLU A 43 -33.86 11.59 14.34
N ASP A 44 -33.94 12.08 13.10
CA ASP A 44 -34.12 11.26 11.90
C ASP A 44 -32.96 10.26 11.75
N PRO A 45 -33.25 8.96 11.50
CA PRO A 45 -32.22 7.93 11.35
C PRO A 45 -31.15 8.26 10.29
N TYR A 46 -31.54 8.92 9.19
CA TYR A 46 -30.62 9.32 8.13
C TYR A 46 -29.75 10.51 8.53
N TYR A 47 -30.28 11.44 9.33
CA TYR A 47 -29.45 12.52 9.90
C TYR A 47 -28.38 11.92 10.81
N LYS A 48 -28.77 11.03 11.73
CA LYS A 48 -27.84 10.34 12.65
C LYS A 48 -26.78 9.56 11.89
N TYR A 49 -27.17 8.85 10.83
CA TYR A 49 -26.24 8.15 9.95
C TYR A 49 -25.25 9.10 9.25
N GLY A 50 -25.75 10.17 8.61
CA GLY A 50 -24.90 11.17 7.96
C GLY A 50 -23.93 11.83 8.95
N LYS A 51 -24.40 12.12 10.18
CA LYS A 51 -23.56 12.64 11.27
C LYS A 51 -22.49 11.64 11.66
N ALA A 52 -22.83 10.37 11.85
CA ALA A 52 -21.88 9.33 12.22
C ALA A 52 -20.80 9.11 11.14
N MET A 53 -21.17 9.22 9.87
CA MET A 53 -20.24 9.17 8.75
C MET A 53 -19.30 10.39 8.74
N LEU A 54 -19.82 11.60 8.95
CA LEU A 54 -18.98 12.79 9.02
C LEU A 54 -18.06 12.79 10.25
N ASP A 55 -18.55 12.33 11.41
CA ASP A 55 -17.75 12.14 12.62
C ASP A 55 -16.62 11.12 12.39
N LEU A 56 -16.90 10.02 11.67
CA LEU A 56 -15.90 9.02 11.30
C LEU A 56 -14.77 9.67 10.49
N PHE A 57 -15.11 10.44 9.46
CA PHE A 57 -14.13 11.06 8.58
C PHE A 57 -13.34 12.18 9.25
N LEU A 58 -13.95 12.92 10.19
CA LEU A 58 -13.25 13.94 10.97
C LEU A 58 -12.40 13.37 12.11
N GLY A 59 -12.65 12.12 12.53
CA GLY A 59 -11.93 11.48 13.63
C GLY A 59 -12.01 12.31 14.92
N GLU A 60 -10.86 12.68 15.48
CA GLU A 60 -10.80 13.52 16.68
C GLU A 60 -11.23 14.98 16.43
N TYR A 61 -11.29 15.43 15.18
CA TYR A 61 -11.70 16.79 14.80
C TYR A 61 -13.22 16.96 14.61
N LYS A 62 -14.00 15.94 14.97
CA LYS A 62 -15.47 15.97 14.90
C LYS A 62 -16.04 17.17 15.67
N LYS A 63 -17.22 17.62 15.25
CA LYS A 63 -17.96 18.71 15.90
C LYS A 63 -19.22 18.18 16.56
N ASP A 64 -19.71 18.91 17.55
CA ASP A 64 -20.99 18.61 18.19
C ASP A 64 -22.16 18.78 17.23
N THR A 65 -22.05 19.73 16.30
CA THR A 65 -23.10 20.07 15.34
C THR A 65 -22.51 20.49 14.01
N TYR A 66 -23.22 20.13 12.93
CA TYR A 66 -22.88 20.48 11.56
C TYR A 66 -24.04 21.26 10.95
N LYS A 67 -23.78 22.50 10.54
CA LYS A 67 -24.73 23.40 9.89
C LYS A 67 -24.32 23.61 8.43
N GLU A 68 -25.31 23.93 7.59
CA GLU A 68 -25.10 24.29 6.17
C GLU A 68 -24.19 23.29 5.43
N VAL A 69 -24.36 21.99 5.69
CA VAL A 69 -23.54 20.94 5.08
C VAL A 69 -23.80 20.91 3.58
N LYS A 70 -22.73 21.07 2.79
CA LYS A 70 -22.72 20.97 1.34
C LYS A 70 -21.74 19.90 0.91
N VAL A 71 -22.22 18.94 0.12
CA VAL A 71 -21.41 17.86 -0.44
C VAL A 71 -21.21 18.11 -1.93
N LEU A 72 -19.96 18.11 -2.38
CA LEU A 72 -19.56 18.33 -3.76
C LEU A 72 -18.77 17.12 -4.24
N LYS A 73 -19.28 16.46 -5.29
CA LYS A 73 -18.61 15.34 -5.95
C LYS A 73 -17.60 15.85 -6.97
N GLN A 74 -16.39 15.28 -6.99
CA GLN A 74 -15.36 15.51 -8.01
C GLN A 74 -15.00 17.00 -8.21
N PHE A 75 -15.02 17.78 -7.13
CA PHE A 75 -14.70 19.21 -7.17
C PHE A 75 -13.20 19.41 -7.39
N ASN A 76 -12.81 19.94 -8.55
CA ASN A 76 -11.41 20.09 -8.93
C ASN A 76 -10.59 18.79 -8.73
N LYS A 77 -11.17 17.65 -9.15
CA LYS A 77 -10.59 16.30 -8.99
C LYS A 77 -10.53 15.76 -7.55
N ILE A 78 -11.00 16.50 -6.55
CA ILE A 78 -11.25 15.95 -5.21
C ILE A 78 -12.46 15.03 -5.30
N ASP A 79 -12.29 13.75 -4.96
CA ASP A 79 -13.34 12.72 -5.03
C ASP A 79 -14.63 13.16 -4.32
N VAL A 80 -14.53 13.54 -3.04
CA VAL A 80 -15.62 14.16 -2.28
C VAL A 80 -15.12 15.35 -1.44
N LEU A 81 -15.75 16.51 -1.61
CA LEU A 81 -15.53 17.70 -0.78
C LEU A 81 -16.78 17.99 0.05
N VAL A 82 -16.63 18.09 1.37
CA VAL A 82 -17.70 18.50 2.29
C VAL A 82 -17.37 19.87 2.86
N LEU A 83 -18.32 20.80 2.78
CA LEU A 83 -18.22 22.12 3.39
C LEU A 83 -19.29 22.24 4.46
N PHE A 84 -18.94 22.71 5.65
CA PHE A 84 -19.90 22.83 6.76
C PHE A 84 -19.52 23.96 7.72
N LYS A 85 -20.46 24.34 8.57
CA LYS A 85 -20.23 25.24 9.70
C LYS A 85 -20.44 24.53 11.03
N ASP A 86 -19.73 24.97 12.07
CA ASP A 86 -20.03 24.58 13.45
C ASP A 86 -21.12 25.47 14.08
N ASN A 87 -21.36 25.29 15.38
CA ASN A 87 -22.35 26.09 16.11
C ASN A 87 -22.02 27.58 16.20
N ASN A 88 -20.74 27.95 16.09
CA ASN A 88 -20.25 29.33 16.12
C ASN A 88 -20.14 29.94 14.71
N ASP A 89 -20.70 29.28 13.70
CA ASP A 89 -20.66 29.65 12.29
C ASP A 89 -19.25 29.71 11.68
N ASN A 90 -18.26 29.07 12.33
CA ASN A 90 -16.94 28.88 11.74
C ASN A 90 -17.04 27.94 10.54
N GLN A 91 -16.37 28.28 9.45
CA GLN A 91 -16.38 27.50 8.22
C GLN A 91 -15.29 26.42 8.25
N TYR A 92 -15.62 25.24 7.73
CA TYR A 92 -14.70 24.12 7.59
C TYR A 92 -14.86 23.44 6.22
N ALA A 93 -13.78 22.79 5.80
CA ALA A 93 -13.79 21.87 4.68
C ALA A 93 -13.23 20.52 5.10
N LEU A 94 -13.78 19.46 4.51
CA LEU A 94 -13.26 18.11 4.59
C LEU A 94 -13.05 17.59 3.17
N ILE A 95 -11.80 17.26 2.85
CA ILE A 95 -11.39 16.61 1.60
C ILE A 95 -11.37 15.11 1.86
N ILE A 96 -12.14 14.34 1.11
CA ILE A 96 -12.10 12.88 1.16
C ILE A 96 -11.52 12.40 -0.17
N GLU A 97 -10.36 11.74 -0.10
CA GLU A 97 -9.78 10.98 -1.21
C GLU A 97 -10.17 9.53 -1.02
N ASP A 98 -10.80 8.95 -2.04
CA ASP A 98 -11.30 7.58 -2.01
C ASP A 98 -10.42 6.68 -2.89
N LYS A 99 -10.23 5.44 -2.46
CA LYS A 99 -9.59 4.41 -3.25
C LYS A 99 -10.30 3.08 -3.05
N THR A 100 -10.33 2.26 -4.10
CA THR A 100 -10.73 0.85 -3.97
C THR A 100 -9.46 0.01 -3.92
N ASN A 101 -8.86 -0.27 -5.07
CA ASN A 101 -7.70 -1.15 -5.22
C ASN A 101 -6.40 -0.42 -5.58
N THR A 102 -6.44 0.90 -5.73
CA THR A 102 -5.27 1.73 -6.08
C THR A 102 -4.80 2.52 -4.85
N SER A 103 -3.64 3.16 -4.96
CA SER A 103 -3.09 4.00 -3.88
C SER A 103 -3.07 5.46 -4.32
N GLU A 104 -2.96 6.36 -3.35
CA GLU A 104 -2.68 7.77 -3.64
C GLU A 104 -1.31 7.92 -4.31
N HIS A 105 -1.24 8.82 -5.28
CA HIS A 105 -0.03 9.10 -6.05
C HIS A 105 0.15 10.61 -6.29
N ASN A 106 1.39 11.08 -6.20
CA ASN A 106 1.79 12.46 -6.52
C ASN A 106 1.35 13.54 -5.51
N GLU A 107 1.26 13.23 -4.22
CA GLU A 107 0.90 14.18 -3.15
C GLU A 107 -0.48 14.85 -3.41
N GLN A 108 -1.45 14.09 -3.94
CA GLN A 108 -2.79 14.54 -4.32
C GLN A 108 -3.48 15.32 -3.19
N ILE A 109 -3.58 14.73 -2.00
CA ILE A 109 -4.27 15.35 -0.84
C ILE A 109 -3.64 16.69 -0.47
N LYS A 110 -2.30 16.75 -0.45
CA LYS A 110 -1.55 17.98 -0.14
C LYS A 110 -1.84 19.07 -1.19
N LYS A 111 -1.77 18.73 -2.47
CA LYS A 111 -2.10 19.66 -3.57
C LYS A 111 -3.54 20.16 -3.47
N TYR A 112 -4.48 19.30 -3.11
CA TYR A 112 -5.87 19.72 -2.91
C TYR A 112 -6.02 20.71 -1.76
N LYS A 113 -5.36 20.48 -0.62
CA LYS A 113 -5.36 21.43 0.50
C LYS A 113 -4.81 22.80 0.08
N GLU A 114 -3.67 22.82 -0.61
CA GLU A 114 -3.01 24.04 -1.06
C GLU A 114 -3.86 24.85 -2.07
N GLN A 115 -4.61 24.16 -2.94
CA GLN A 115 -5.37 24.78 -4.02
C GLN A 115 -6.83 25.09 -3.65
N LEU A 116 -7.35 24.54 -2.54
CA LEU A 116 -8.79 24.56 -2.23
C LEU A 116 -9.37 25.99 -2.19
N ASN A 117 -8.71 26.92 -1.49
CA ASN A 117 -9.20 28.30 -1.37
C ASN A 117 -9.27 29.02 -2.73
N ASP A 118 -8.26 28.84 -3.57
CA ASP A 118 -8.23 29.42 -4.91
C ASP A 118 -9.37 28.88 -5.77
N GLU A 119 -9.62 27.57 -5.73
CA GLU A 119 -10.71 26.96 -6.50
C GLU A 119 -12.10 27.34 -5.98
N LEU A 120 -12.28 27.42 -4.66
CA LEU A 120 -13.54 27.91 -4.07
C LEU A 120 -13.82 29.37 -4.47
N SER A 121 -12.79 30.21 -4.56
CA SER A 121 -12.93 31.62 -4.95
C SER A 121 -13.50 31.81 -6.36
N LYS A 122 -13.26 30.85 -7.26
CA LYS A 122 -13.76 30.86 -8.64
C LYS A 122 -15.25 30.53 -8.75
N ARG A 123 -15.88 30.04 -7.68
CA ARG A 123 -17.28 29.61 -7.64
C ARG A 123 -18.16 30.59 -6.86
N HIS A 124 -18.92 31.40 -7.57
CA HIS A 124 -19.79 32.40 -6.95
C HIS A 124 -20.99 31.80 -6.19
N ASP A 125 -21.41 30.58 -6.55
CA ASP A 125 -22.48 29.83 -5.90
C ASP A 125 -22.06 29.23 -4.53
N ILE A 126 -20.76 29.20 -4.25
CA ILE A 126 -20.20 28.70 -2.99
C ILE A 126 -19.72 29.88 -2.13
N LYS A 127 -20.22 29.96 -0.89
CA LYS A 127 -19.94 31.06 0.07
C LYS A 127 -18.81 30.74 1.06
N TYR A 128 -18.08 29.64 0.84
CA TYR A 128 -16.94 29.21 1.65
C TYR A 128 -15.65 29.74 1.04
N ARG A 129 -14.88 30.55 1.78
CA ARG A 129 -13.65 31.20 1.28
C ARG A 129 -12.69 31.48 2.44
N ASN A 130 -11.41 31.62 2.13
CA ASN A 130 -10.37 32.01 3.09
C ASN A 130 -10.29 31.09 4.32
N LEU A 131 -10.45 29.79 4.11
CA LEU A 131 -10.29 28.79 5.17
C LEU A 131 -8.83 28.73 5.62
N ALA A 132 -8.60 28.81 6.92
CA ALA A 132 -7.28 28.58 7.50
C ALA A 132 -6.90 27.08 7.41
N GLU A 133 -5.61 26.76 7.51
CA GLU A 133 -5.11 25.38 7.40
C GLU A 133 -5.77 24.44 8.43
N ASN A 134 -5.97 24.91 9.67
CA ASN A 134 -6.64 24.16 10.74
C ASN A 134 -8.17 24.01 10.56
N GLN A 135 -8.73 24.58 9.49
CA GLN A 135 -10.13 24.45 9.07
C GLN A 135 -10.29 23.53 7.85
N ILE A 136 -9.19 23.01 7.30
CA ILE A 136 -9.19 22.11 6.13
C ILE A 136 -8.72 20.72 6.58
N TYR A 137 -9.69 19.86 6.82
CA TYR A 137 -9.47 18.46 7.19
C TYR A 137 -9.32 17.59 5.95
N SER A 138 -8.69 16.43 6.12
CA SER A 138 -8.61 15.41 5.08
C SER A 138 -8.84 14.02 5.63
N THR A 139 -9.41 13.17 4.78
CA THR A 139 -9.59 11.73 5.02
C THR A 139 -9.12 10.96 3.79
N TYR A 140 -8.43 9.85 4.03
CA TYR A 140 -8.14 8.85 3.01
C TYR A 140 -8.97 7.60 3.30
N VAL A 141 -9.87 7.25 2.38
CA VAL A 141 -10.78 6.10 2.52
C VAL A 141 -10.35 5.00 1.55
N LYS A 142 -10.09 3.80 2.06
CA LYS A 142 -9.74 2.65 1.21
C LYS A 142 -10.49 1.39 1.60
N THR A 143 -11.31 0.87 0.67
CA THR A 143 -12.06 -0.38 0.88
C THR A 143 -11.32 -1.62 0.40
N GLY A 144 -10.38 -1.51 -0.54
CA GLY A 144 -9.56 -2.64 -0.98
C GLY A 144 -8.39 -2.92 -0.03
N ILE A 145 -7.26 -3.32 -0.61
CA ILE A 145 -6.07 -3.73 0.16
C ILE A 145 -5.29 -2.50 0.62
N MET A 146 -5.10 -2.36 1.93
CA MET A 146 -4.37 -1.25 2.54
C MET A 146 -2.91 -1.66 2.82
N TYR A 147 -2.02 -1.27 1.92
CA TYR A 147 -0.58 -1.48 2.04
C TYR A 147 0.04 -0.49 3.03
N THR A 148 1.30 -0.71 3.37
CA THR A 148 2.04 0.15 4.31
C THR A 148 1.99 1.62 3.88
N ASP A 149 2.27 1.90 2.62
CA ASP A 149 2.15 3.24 2.05
C ASP A 149 0.77 3.85 2.28
N ASP A 150 -0.33 3.11 2.14
CA ASP A 150 -1.67 3.68 2.34
C ASP A 150 -1.92 4.09 3.80
N LYS A 151 -1.40 3.31 4.75
CA LYS A 151 -1.55 3.54 6.19
C LYS A 151 -0.77 4.77 6.67
N PHE A 152 0.34 5.11 6.01
CA PHE A 152 1.31 6.09 6.51
C PHE A 152 1.71 7.18 5.49
N LYS A 153 1.16 7.18 4.26
CA LYS A 153 1.38 8.25 3.26
C LYS A 153 0.67 9.54 3.59
N ALA A 154 -0.46 9.46 4.27
CA ALA A 154 -1.21 10.64 4.61
C ALA A 154 -0.45 11.41 5.71
N ASN A 155 -0.38 12.74 5.59
CA ASN A 155 0.24 13.58 6.61
C ASN A 155 -0.38 13.31 7.99
N GLU A 156 0.30 13.70 9.08
CA GLU A 156 -0.17 13.48 10.47
C GLU A 156 -1.60 13.98 10.75
N SER A 157 -2.16 14.86 9.89
CA SER A 157 -3.51 15.42 10.03
C SER A 157 -4.58 14.76 9.14
N THR A 158 -4.28 13.69 8.42
CA THR A 158 -5.27 12.96 7.60
C THR A 158 -5.78 11.73 8.32
N VAL A 159 -7.11 11.62 8.41
CA VAL A 159 -7.76 10.44 8.99
C VAL A 159 -7.73 9.29 7.97
N ILE A 160 -7.20 8.13 8.37
CA ILE A 160 -7.19 6.91 7.56
C ILE A 160 -8.41 6.06 7.92
N ILE A 161 -9.21 5.68 6.92
CA ILE A 161 -10.41 4.88 7.10
C ILE A 161 -10.35 3.64 6.20
N ASP A 162 -10.37 2.47 6.81
CA ASP A 162 -10.39 1.19 6.13
C ASP A 162 -11.81 0.61 5.98
N ILE A 163 -11.88 -0.57 5.36
CA ILE A 163 -13.14 -1.29 5.18
C ILE A 163 -13.87 -1.61 6.50
N ASN A 164 -13.11 -1.90 7.57
CA ASN A 164 -13.68 -2.27 8.87
C ASN A 164 -14.26 -1.03 9.55
N ASN A 165 -13.55 0.10 9.51
CA ASN A 165 -14.04 1.37 10.04
C ASN A 165 -15.39 1.77 9.41
N LEU A 166 -15.51 1.66 8.09
CA LEU A 166 -16.78 1.92 7.38
C LEU A 166 -17.86 0.92 7.78
N HIS A 167 -17.56 -0.39 7.72
CA HIS A 167 -18.52 -1.43 8.08
C HIS A 167 -19.04 -1.26 9.50
N ASP A 168 -18.18 -0.92 10.46
CA ASP A 168 -18.54 -0.73 11.87
C ASP A 168 -19.52 0.42 12.07
N VAL A 169 -19.32 1.55 11.40
CA VAL A 169 -20.28 2.68 11.47
C VAL A 169 -21.58 2.35 10.77
N ILE A 170 -21.52 1.73 9.59
CA ILE A 170 -22.71 1.39 8.80
C ILE A 170 -23.56 0.33 9.50
N SER A 171 -22.94 -0.68 10.11
CA SER A 171 -23.62 -1.78 10.81
C SER A 171 -24.57 -1.28 11.91
N LYS A 172 -24.23 -0.16 12.56
CA LYS A 172 -25.04 0.47 13.62
C LYS A 172 -26.26 1.22 13.08
N HIS A 173 -26.30 1.51 11.79
CA HIS A 173 -27.33 2.34 11.15
C HIS A 173 -28.14 1.62 10.08
N VAL A 174 -27.62 0.53 9.50
CA VAL A 174 -28.27 -0.19 8.39
C VAL A 174 -29.67 -0.69 8.72
N GLY A 175 -29.92 -1.13 9.97
CA GLY A 175 -31.25 -1.55 10.41
C GLY A 175 -32.21 -0.40 10.73
N LEU A 176 -31.68 0.82 10.90
CA LEU A 176 -32.46 2.03 11.22
C LEU A 176 -32.85 2.79 9.95
N CYS A 177 -31.94 2.81 8.97
CA CYS A 177 -32.14 3.44 7.67
C CYS A 177 -32.83 2.46 6.72
N LYS A 178 -34.11 2.70 6.40
CA LYS A 178 -34.88 1.87 5.46
C LYS A 178 -34.48 2.14 4.00
N SER A 179 -33.27 1.76 3.61
CA SER A 179 -32.74 1.96 2.25
C SER A 179 -31.95 0.76 1.78
N ASP A 180 -32.27 0.28 0.58
CA ASP A 180 -31.52 -0.79 -0.08
C ASP A 180 -30.09 -0.36 -0.42
N ILE A 181 -29.82 0.95 -0.56
CA ILE A 181 -28.49 1.46 -0.89
C ILE A 181 -27.49 1.20 0.25
N ILE A 182 -27.84 1.57 1.49
CA ILE A 182 -26.99 1.29 2.66
C ILE A 182 -26.93 -0.20 2.97
N LEU A 183 -28.03 -0.93 2.76
CA LEU A 183 -28.07 -2.37 2.95
C LEU A 183 -27.14 -3.11 1.98
N ASP A 184 -27.23 -2.77 0.69
CA ASP A 184 -26.39 -3.38 -0.34
C ASP A 184 -24.91 -3.05 -0.09
N TYR A 185 -24.57 -1.80 0.24
CA TYR A 185 -23.17 -1.47 0.53
C TYR A 185 -22.67 -2.19 1.78
N TYR A 186 -23.48 -2.26 2.85
CA TYR A 186 -23.15 -2.99 4.07
C TYR A 186 -22.85 -4.47 3.79
N GLU A 187 -23.74 -5.16 3.06
CA GLU A 187 -23.57 -6.57 2.75
C GLU A 187 -22.38 -6.81 1.80
N TYR A 188 -22.08 -5.86 0.89
CA TYR A 188 -20.86 -5.90 0.07
C TYR A 188 -19.60 -5.81 0.95
N LEU A 189 -19.49 -4.83 1.85
CA LEU A 189 -18.32 -4.72 2.73
C LEU A 189 -18.18 -5.96 3.61
N LYS A 190 -19.28 -6.47 4.16
CA LYS A 190 -19.32 -7.67 5.00
C LYS A 190 -18.85 -8.92 4.24
N LYS A 191 -19.24 -9.08 2.97
CA LYS A 191 -18.78 -10.16 2.10
C LYS A 191 -17.26 -10.10 1.93
N GLU A 192 -16.72 -8.92 1.63
CA GLU A 192 -15.28 -8.71 1.48
C GLU A 192 -14.51 -8.96 2.79
N ILE A 193 -15.04 -8.51 3.94
CA ILE A 193 -14.45 -8.78 5.26
C ILE A 193 -14.47 -10.28 5.57
N ASN A 194 -15.57 -10.98 5.31
CA ASN A 194 -15.66 -12.43 5.53
C ASN A 194 -14.68 -13.21 4.65
N TYR A 195 -14.48 -12.76 3.41
CA TYR A 195 -13.46 -13.33 2.53
C TYR A 195 -12.06 -13.20 3.16
N ARG A 196 -11.71 -12.00 3.62
CA ARG A 196 -10.43 -11.71 4.29
C ARG A 196 -10.24 -12.59 5.51
N ASN A 197 -11.21 -12.65 6.41
CA ASN A 197 -11.17 -13.50 7.60
C ASN A 197 -10.92 -14.97 7.25
N GLY A 198 -11.58 -15.50 6.21
CA GLY A 198 -11.35 -16.88 5.76
C GLY A 198 -9.95 -17.13 5.19
N VAL A 199 -9.35 -16.13 4.52
CA VAL A 199 -7.95 -16.15 4.08
C VAL A 199 -7.01 -16.15 5.28
N GLU A 200 -7.25 -15.27 6.26
CA GLU A 200 -6.45 -15.18 7.49
C GLU A 200 -6.46 -16.48 8.28
N ASP A 201 -7.65 -17.04 8.55
CA ASP A 201 -7.82 -18.30 9.26
C ASP A 201 -7.03 -19.43 8.59
N SER A 202 -7.13 -19.52 7.26
CA SER A 202 -6.40 -20.53 6.48
C SER A 202 -4.88 -20.35 6.62
N ILE A 203 -4.38 -19.11 6.49
CA ILE A 203 -2.94 -18.81 6.61
C ILE A 203 -2.43 -19.12 8.03
N ASN A 204 -3.18 -18.75 9.06
CA ASN A 204 -2.85 -19.01 10.46
C ASN A 204 -2.82 -20.51 10.78
N ASN A 205 -3.68 -21.30 10.13
CA ASN A 205 -3.67 -22.77 10.21
C ASN A 205 -2.59 -23.43 9.36
N GLY A 206 -1.76 -22.64 8.65
CA GLY A 206 -0.67 -23.17 7.81
C GLY A 206 -1.10 -23.55 6.40
N GLU A 207 -2.31 -23.23 5.96
CA GLU A 207 -2.82 -23.53 4.62
C GLU A 207 -2.74 -22.29 3.71
N PHE A 208 -1.53 -21.84 3.41
CA PHE A 208 -1.35 -20.56 2.70
C PHE A 208 -1.08 -20.69 1.19
N GLU A 209 -0.53 -21.80 0.68
CA GLU A 209 -0.21 -21.91 -0.76
C GLU A 209 -1.44 -21.69 -1.66
N SER A 210 -2.61 -22.17 -1.26
CA SER A 210 -3.87 -22.00 -1.99
C SER A 210 -4.49 -20.60 -1.84
N ARG A 211 -4.10 -19.85 -0.80
CA ARG A 211 -4.73 -18.59 -0.40
C ARG A 211 -3.97 -17.34 -0.82
N ILE A 212 -2.67 -17.43 -1.08
CA ILE A 212 -1.86 -16.28 -1.50
C ILE A 212 -1.89 -16.01 -3.01
N THR A 213 -2.97 -16.43 -3.68
CA THR A 213 -3.17 -16.20 -5.12
C THR A 213 -3.58 -14.77 -5.46
N ASP A 214 -4.14 -14.04 -4.49
CA ASP A 214 -4.46 -12.62 -4.64
C ASP A 214 -3.59 -11.74 -3.74
N GLY A 215 -3.72 -10.42 -3.90
CA GLY A 215 -2.91 -9.45 -3.16
C GLY A 215 -3.19 -9.41 -1.66
N TYR A 216 -4.41 -9.76 -1.20
CA TYR A 216 -4.72 -9.75 0.24
C TYR A 216 -4.04 -10.91 0.95
N GLY A 217 -4.16 -12.12 0.40
CA GLY A 217 -3.47 -13.29 0.95
C GLY A 217 -1.96 -13.09 0.96
N GLN A 218 -1.40 -12.48 -0.08
CA GLN A 218 0.02 -12.13 -0.13
C GLN A 218 0.41 -11.10 0.94
N LEU A 219 -0.36 -10.01 1.10
CA LEU A 219 -0.13 -9.00 2.14
C LEU A 219 -0.17 -9.64 3.53
N TYR A 220 -1.24 -10.35 3.85
CA TYR A 220 -1.42 -10.96 5.16
C TYR A 220 -0.30 -11.95 5.47
N PHE A 221 0.07 -12.79 4.51
CA PHE A 221 1.17 -13.72 4.67
C PHE A 221 2.50 -13.03 4.97
N LEU A 222 2.81 -11.93 4.27
CA LEU A 222 4.03 -11.14 4.55
C LEU A 222 3.97 -10.46 5.92
N ASN A 223 2.82 -9.91 6.33
CA ASN A 223 2.60 -9.41 7.70
C ASN A 223 2.82 -10.51 8.74
N CYS A 224 2.35 -11.73 8.48
CA CYS A 224 2.58 -12.87 9.36
C CYS A 224 4.07 -13.20 9.48
N LEU A 225 4.89 -13.02 8.44
CA LEU A 225 6.32 -13.33 8.51
C LEU A 225 7.14 -12.20 9.14
N PHE A 226 6.84 -10.96 8.81
CA PHE A 226 7.73 -9.82 9.08
C PHE A 226 7.16 -8.82 10.09
N GLY A 227 5.90 -9.00 10.49
CA GLY A 227 5.16 -8.00 11.25
C GLY A 227 4.59 -6.90 10.36
N GLU A 228 3.64 -6.13 10.90
CA GLU A 228 3.22 -4.90 10.25
C GLU A 228 4.29 -3.82 10.47
N PRO A 229 4.70 -3.09 9.43
CA PRO A 229 5.61 -1.97 9.61
C PRO A 229 5.08 -0.89 10.55
N GLU A 230 5.90 -0.44 11.49
CA GLU A 230 5.57 0.70 12.34
C GLU A 230 5.92 2.02 11.63
N GLN A 231 5.09 3.07 11.83
CA GLN A 231 5.25 4.39 11.22
C GLN A 231 6.67 4.95 11.33
N GLN A 232 7.25 4.85 12.54
CA GLN A 232 8.56 5.39 12.85
C GLN A 232 9.72 4.71 12.10
N TYR A 233 9.48 3.60 11.40
CA TYR A 233 10.49 2.86 10.64
C TYR A 233 10.27 2.91 9.13
N ILE A 234 9.13 3.44 8.67
CA ILE A 234 8.78 3.51 7.26
C ILE A 234 9.43 4.75 6.66
N GLY A 235 10.17 4.56 5.57
CA GLY A 235 10.78 5.71 4.89
C GLY A 235 12.00 6.26 5.62
N ASN A 236 12.48 5.63 6.70
CA ASN A 236 13.60 6.12 7.50
C ASN A 236 14.86 6.27 6.63
N SER A 237 15.25 7.52 6.44
CA SER A 237 16.59 7.89 5.97
C SER A 237 17.63 7.42 6.98
N HIS A 238 18.70 6.77 6.52
CA HIS A 238 19.96 6.85 7.24
C HIS A 238 20.34 8.34 7.33
N THR A 239 20.24 8.93 8.51
CA THR A 239 20.69 10.29 8.74
C THR A 239 22.21 10.28 8.82
N ASP A 240 22.88 10.96 7.89
CA ASP A 240 24.16 11.60 8.20
C ASP A 240 23.84 12.99 8.78
N PRO A 241 24.04 13.23 10.09
CA PRO A 241 23.75 14.50 10.74
C PRO A 241 24.52 15.69 10.13
N THR A 242 25.54 15.43 9.31
CA THR A 242 26.43 16.47 8.78
C THR A 242 25.98 17.05 7.43
N ASN A 243 25.10 16.37 6.67
CA ASN A 243 24.85 16.72 5.27
C ASN A 243 23.42 17.15 4.91
N GLY A 244 22.48 17.17 5.86
CA GLY A 244 21.18 17.86 5.73
C GLY A 244 20.26 17.43 4.57
N LYS A 245 20.58 16.37 3.83
CA LYS A 245 19.77 15.84 2.73
C LYS A 245 19.12 14.53 3.16
N ASN A 246 17.93 14.63 3.75
CA ASN A 246 17.08 13.48 3.98
C ASN A 246 16.57 12.95 2.63
N LYS A 247 17.18 11.89 2.11
CA LYS A 247 16.54 11.11 1.04
C LYS A 247 15.68 10.01 1.66
N LYS A 248 14.41 9.96 1.28
CA LYS A 248 13.48 8.90 1.73
C LYS A 248 13.97 7.55 1.23
N VAL A 249 14.11 6.60 2.14
CA VAL A 249 14.46 5.22 1.84
C VAL A 249 13.35 4.33 2.38
N TYR A 250 12.74 3.49 1.54
CA TYR A 250 11.65 2.62 1.97
C TYR A 250 12.19 1.36 2.68
N ILE A 251 12.60 1.52 3.93
CA ILE A 251 12.89 0.39 4.82
C ILE A 251 11.58 -0.06 5.48
N ASN A 252 11.44 -1.36 5.70
CA ASN A 252 10.27 -1.99 6.30
C ASN A 252 8.96 -1.58 5.60
N ASN A 253 8.88 -1.74 4.28
CA ASN A 253 7.70 -1.34 3.51
C ASN A 253 7.07 -2.55 2.79
N ILE A 254 5.77 -2.80 2.98
CA ILE A 254 5.02 -3.78 2.19
C ILE A 254 4.14 -3.05 1.18
N TYR A 255 4.35 -3.34 -0.10
CA TYR A 255 3.66 -2.68 -1.21
C TYR A 255 3.36 -3.63 -2.36
N THR A 256 2.45 -3.20 -3.24
CA THR A 256 2.14 -3.89 -4.49
C THR A 256 3.10 -3.47 -5.60
N GLY A 257 3.56 -4.45 -6.39
CA GLY A 257 4.30 -4.27 -7.63
C GLY A 257 3.57 -4.91 -8.81
N THR A 258 4.13 -4.74 -10.00
CA THR A 258 3.72 -5.46 -11.22
C THR A 258 4.96 -6.05 -11.88
N SER A 259 4.95 -7.35 -12.15
CA SER A 259 6.06 -8.06 -12.80
C SER A 259 5.51 -9.01 -13.87
N GLY A 260 5.96 -8.85 -15.11
CA GLY A 260 5.48 -9.68 -16.23
C GLY A 260 3.99 -9.55 -16.55
N GLY A 261 3.35 -8.45 -16.15
CA GLY A 261 1.90 -8.23 -16.30
C GLY A 261 1.05 -8.73 -15.13
N SER A 262 1.64 -9.46 -14.17
CA SER A 262 0.95 -9.93 -12.96
C SER A 262 1.25 -9.02 -11.78
N ARG A 263 0.23 -8.75 -10.95
CA ARG A 263 0.40 -8.05 -9.66
C ARG A 263 1.09 -8.98 -8.66
N CYS A 264 1.95 -8.40 -7.84
CA CYS A 264 2.67 -9.09 -6.77
C CYS A 264 2.75 -8.20 -5.53
N THR A 265 2.88 -8.80 -4.36
CA THR A 265 3.17 -8.09 -3.11
C THR A 265 4.60 -8.35 -2.67
N GLN A 266 5.28 -7.30 -2.22
CA GLN A 266 6.67 -7.34 -1.80
C GLN A 266 6.91 -6.59 -0.49
N PHE A 267 7.85 -7.10 0.31
CA PHE A 267 8.34 -6.52 1.54
C PHE A 267 9.80 -6.07 1.38
N CYS A 268 10.02 -4.76 1.35
CA CYS A 268 11.35 -4.16 1.32
C CYS A 268 11.89 -3.98 2.74
N PHE A 269 12.98 -4.66 3.04
CA PHE A 269 13.64 -4.62 4.36
C PHE A 269 14.97 -3.86 4.32
N TRP A 270 15.45 -3.53 3.13
CA TRP A 270 16.66 -2.73 2.94
C TRP A 270 16.51 -1.88 1.68
N GLY A 271 16.82 -0.60 1.81
CA GLY A 271 17.04 0.30 0.69
C GLY A 271 18.17 1.22 1.06
N GLU A 272 18.96 1.68 0.10
CA GLU A 272 19.93 2.73 0.38
C GLU A 272 20.36 3.44 -0.89
N GLN A 273 20.72 4.72 -0.76
CA GLN A 273 21.39 5.42 -1.83
C GLN A 273 22.84 4.94 -1.90
N PHE A 274 23.37 4.75 -3.11
CA PHE A 274 24.81 4.49 -3.23
C PHE A 274 25.64 5.65 -2.66
N PRO A 275 26.71 5.36 -1.88
CA PRO A 275 27.54 6.39 -1.25
C PRO A 275 28.28 7.25 -2.29
N ASN A 276 28.64 6.65 -3.43
CA ASN A 276 29.25 7.33 -4.57
C ASN A 276 28.36 7.18 -5.80
N PRO A 277 27.40 8.11 -6.02
CA PRO A 277 26.62 8.11 -7.24
C PRO A 277 27.52 8.37 -8.46
N ILE A 278 27.32 7.62 -9.54
CA ILE A 278 28.04 7.75 -10.81
C ILE A 278 27.37 8.79 -11.72
N LEU A 279 26.06 8.93 -11.58
CA LEU A 279 25.18 9.89 -12.23
C LEU A 279 25.23 11.22 -11.49
N ASP A 280 24.75 12.25 -12.18
CA ASP A 280 24.80 13.62 -11.69
C ASP A 280 24.01 13.77 -10.38
N SER A 281 24.34 14.79 -9.58
CA SER A 281 23.84 14.96 -8.21
C SER A 281 22.31 15.09 -8.06
N ASN A 282 21.61 15.31 -9.17
CA ASN A 282 20.16 15.35 -9.27
C ASN A 282 19.53 13.97 -9.58
N VAL A 283 20.35 12.93 -9.78
CA VAL A 283 19.89 11.56 -10.02
C VAL A 283 20.01 10.75 -8.76
N ASN A 284 18.92 10.11 -8.42
CA ASN A 284 18.83 9.17 -7.33
C ASN A 284 19.25 7.79 -7.80
N GLU A 285 20.38 7.30 -7.26
CA GLU A 285 20.83 5.92 -7.46
C GLU A 285 20.59 5.16 -6.15
N PHE A 286 19.59 4.29 -6.14
CA PHE A 286 19.23 3.49 -4.98
C PHE A 286 19.37 2.01 -5.28
N HIS A 287 19.61 1.22 -4.24
CA HIS A 287 19.48 -0.23 -4.31
C HIS A 287 18.64 -0.76 -3.17
N TYR A 288 17.97 -1.87 -3.43
CA TYR A 288 16.98 -2.44 -2.52
C TYR A 288 17.13 -3.95 -2.40
N LEU A 289 16.88 -4.46 -1.20
CA LEU A 289 16.61 -5.87 -0.97
C LEU A 289 15.18 -6.03 -0.45
N PHE A 290 14.46 -6.96 -1.07
CA PHE A 290 13.08 -7.23 -0.72
C PHE A 290 12.71 -8.69 -0.92
N TRP A 291 11.76 -9.13 -0.12
CA TRP A 291 11.03 -10.38 -0.33
C TRP A 291 9.82 -10.13 -1.21
N ARG A 292 9.47 -11.08 -2.08
CA ARG A 292 8.30 -10.99 -2.94
C ARG A 292 7.61 -12.32 -3.12
N ILE A 293 6.28 -12.32 -3.12
CA ILE A 293 5.50 -13.50 -3.51
C ILE A 293 5.39 -13.54 -5.03
N ASP A 294 5.89 -14.61 -5.64
CA ASP A 294 5.82 -14.88 -7.08
C ASP A 294 4.99 -16.16 -7.31
N CYS A 295 3.82 -16.03 -7.96
CA CYS A 295 2.88 -17.15 -8.13
C CYS A 295 3.06 -17.96 -9.43
N ASP A 296 3.44 -17.33 -10.55
CA ASP A 296 3.39 -17.97 -11.88
C ASP A 296 4.70 -17.84 -12.70
N ASN A 297 5.71 -17.16 -12.15
CA ASN A 297 6.87 -16.72 -12.95
C ASN A 297 8.08 -17.66 -12.88
N HIS A 298 8.04 -18.73 -12.08
CA HIS A 298 9.20 -19.59 -11.85
C HIS A 298 8.90 -21.06 -12.13
N LYS A 299 9.67 -21.66 -13.04
CA LYS A 299 9.71 -23.11 -13.22
C LYS A 299 10.68 -23.69 -12.20
N ILE A 300 10.13 -24.39 -11.20
CA ILE A 300 10.92 -25.02 -10.15
C ILE A 300 11.09 -26.51 -10.51
N PRO A 301 12.32 -26.99 -10.76
CA PRO A 301 12.56 -28.39 -11.13
C PRO A 301 11.96 -29.37 -10.11
N GLY A 302 11.30 -30.41 -10.59
CA GLY A 302 10.67 -31.44 -9.76
C GLY A 302 9.37 -31.01 -9.07
N ARG A 303 8.82 -29.82 -9.35
CA ARG A 303 7.57 -29.33 -8.73
C ARG A 303 6.49 -28.98 -9.75
N LYS A 304 5.23 -29.21 -9.33
CA LYS A 304 4.03 -28.87 -10.11
C LYS A 304 3.61 -27.40 -9.96
N SER A 305 3.82 -26.82 -8.78
CA SER A 305 3.51 -25.42 -8.45
C SER A 305 4.76 -24.55 -8.61
N GLY A 306 4.62 -23.41 -9.28
CA GLY A 306 5.67 -22.38 -9.41
C GLY A 306 5.66 -21.33 -8.30
N LYS A 307 4.74 -21.45 -7.35
CA LYS A 307 4.53 -20.48 -6.28
C LYS A 307 5.70 -20.46 -5.31
N CYS A 308 6.29 -19.30 -5.09
CA CYS A 308 7.43 -19.12 -4.20
C CYS A 308 7.44 -17.75 -3.52
N ILE A 309 8.18 -17.67 -2.43
CA ILE A 309 8.70 -16.40 -1.91
C ILE A 309 10.13 -16.23 -2.41
N THR A 310 10.46 -15.04 -2.90
CA THR A 310 11.74 -14.75 -3.55
C THR A 310 12.45 -13.61 -2.86
N LEU A 311 13.74 -13.75 -2.64
CA LEU A 311 14.60 -12.64 -2.24
C LEU A 311 15.19 -12.03 -3.50
N LYS A 312 15.08 -10.71 -3.64
CA LYS A 312 15.53 -9.99 -4.82
C LYS A 312 16.38 -8.80 -4.43
N TYR A 313 17.31 -8.51 -5.33
CA TYR A 313 18.05 -7.27 -5.40
C TYR A 313 17.48 -6.41 -6.52
N TYR A 314 17.29 -5.13 -6.28
CA TYR A 314 16.87 -4.19 -7.31
C TYR A 314 17.72 -2.93 -7.26
N ASP A 315 18.08 -2.47 -8.45
CA ASP A 315 18.86 -1.28 -8.65
C ASP A 315 17.98 -0.23 -9.35
N GLU A 316 17.75 0.87 -8.67
CA GLU A 316 16.94 1.98 -9.14
C GLU A 316 17.83 3.13 -9.60
N ASN A 317 17.98 3.23 -10.92
CA ASN A 317 18.57 4.38 -11.59
C ASN A 317 17.51 5.06 -12.47
N GLU A 318 17.00 6.22 -12.03
CA GLU A 318 15.85 6.90 -12.66
C GLU A 318 16.09 7.31 -14.12
N ASN A 319 17.35 7.53 -14.53
CA ASN A 319 17.65 8.21 -15.80
C ASN A 319 18.17 7.34 -16.96
N ILE A 320 18.57 6.08 -16.75
CA ILE A 320 19.17 5.27 -17.83
C ILE A 320 18.11 4.48 -18.63
N ASN A 321 16.97 4.16 -18.02
CA ASN A 321 15.96 3.33 -18.68
C ASN A 321 15.19 4.05 -19.80
N LYS A 322 15.32 5.38 -19.92
CA LYS A 322 14.90 6.10 -21.13
C LYS A 322 16.00 5.93 -22.17
N LYS A 323 15.85 4.94 -23.06
CA LYS A 323 16.68 4.77 -24.27
C LYS A 323 16.74 6.09 -25.06
N SER A 324 17.72 6.95 -24.78
CA SER A 324 18.15 7.94 -25.77
C SER A 324 18.93 7.16 -26.81
N LYS A 325 18.42 7.13 -28.05
CA LYS A 325 19.13 6.53 -29.20
C LYS A 325 20.39 7.32 -29.60
N ASN A 326 20.65 8.46 -28.95
CA ASN A 326 21.78 9.35 -29.21
C ASN A 326 22.46 9.68 -27.86
N SER A 327 23.28 8.76 -27.35
CA SER A 327 23.98 8.96 -26.08
C SER A 327 25.46 9.25 -26.35
N ASP A 328 25.96 10.44 -26.01
CA ASP A 328 27.36 10.84 -26.22
C ASP A 328 28.34 9.94 -25.42
N GLU A 329 29.62 9.82 -25.82
CA GLU A 329 30.64 8.98 -25.15
C GLU A 329 30.65 9.07 -23.59
N PRO A 330 30.53 10.27 -22.95
CA PRO A 330 30.47 10.38 -21.49
C PRO A 330 29.29 9.65 -20.84
N SER A 331 28.19 9.45 -21.57
CA SER A 331 27.00 8.74 -21.10
C SER A 331 27.13 7.22 -21.21
N GLN A 332 27.92 6.73 -22.18
CA GLN A 332 28.24 5.33 -22.31
C GLN A 332 29.21 4.87 -21.21
N GLU A 333 30.24 5.66 -20.92
CA GLU A 333 31.20 5.37 -19.84
C GLU A 333 30.50 5.29 -18.47
N LYS A 334 29.59 6.24 -18.17
CA LYS A 334 28.79 6.19 -16.93
C LYS A 334 27.92 4.94 -16.85
N ARG A 335 27.30 4.53 -17.97
CA ARG A 335 26.49 3.30 -18.03
C ARG A 335 27.33 2.04 -17.78
N GLU A 336 28.51 1.95 -18.38
CA GLU A 336 29.43 0.83 -18.17
C GLU A 336 29.91 0.75 -16.70
N LYS A 337 30.20 1.90 -16.08
CA LYS A 337 30.53 1.97 -14.65
C LYS A 337 29.39 1.48 -13.76
N LEU A 338 28.15 1.90 -14.04
CA LEU A 338 26.96 1.45 -13.30
C LEU A 338 26.75 -0.05 -13.44
N GLN A 339 26.77 -0.56 -14.67
CA GLN A 339 26.66 -2.00 -14.92
C GLN A 339 27.77 -2.77 -14.21
N SER A 340 29.02 -2.29 -14.25
CA SER A 340 30.15 -2.90 -13.55
C SER A 340 29.92 -2.95 -12.04
N ARG A 341 29.50 -1.84 -11.41
CA ARG A 341 29.19 -1.78 -9.98
C ARG A 341 28.08 -2.77 -9.61
N ASN A 342 26.98 -2.74 -10.36
CA ASN A 342 25.81 -3.60 -10.13
C ASN A 342 26.16 -5.09 -10.25
N ARG A 343 26.97 -5.47 -11.25
CA ARG A 343 27.47 -6.84 -11.39
C ARG A 343 28.30 -7.27 -10.19
N ARG A 344 29.22 -6.41 -9.73
CA ARG A 344 30.07 -6.74 -8.57
C ARG A 344 29.24 -6.93 -7.30
N ILE A 345 28.31 -6.02 -7.04
CA ILE A 345 27.41 -6.09 -5.88
C ILE A 345 26.54 -7.34 -5.95
N TYR A 346 25.91 -7.60 -7.09
CA TYR A 346 25.09 -8.80 -7.27
C TYR A 346 25.91 -10.09 -7.08
N LYS A 347 27.12 -10.18 -7.64
CA LYS A 347 28.03 -11.32 -7.44
C LYS A 347 28.38 -11.51 -5.96
N ALA A 348 28.62 -10.42 -5.24
CA ALA A 348 28.94 -10.47 -3.81
C ALA A 348 27.73 -10.92 -2.98
N LEU A 349 26.52 -10.42 -3.28
CA LEU A 349 25.27 -10.85 -2.65
C LEU A 349 24.96 -12.32 -2.94
N ILE A 350 25.15 -12.80 -4.18
CA ILE A 350 24.98 -14.21 -4.53
C ILE A 350 25.96 -15.09 -3.76
N LYS A 351 27.22 -14.68 -3.65
CA LYS A 351 28.22 -15.41 -2.86
C LYS A 351 27.81 -15.51 -1.38
N HIS A 352 27.39 -14.40 -0.79
CA HIS A 352 26.92 -14.36 0.60
C HIS A 352 25.68 -15.21 0.82
N THR A 353 24.67 -15.07 -0.05
CA THR A 353 23.45 -15.88 0.04
C THR A 353 23.70 -17.36 -0.15
N ASN A 354 24.62 -17.76 -1.03
CA ASN A 354 25.04 -19.16 -1.18
C ASN A 354 25.69 -19.72 0.09
N GLN A 355 26.46 -18.92 0.82
CA GLN A 355 27.05 -19.32 2.09
C GLN A 355 25.98 -19.53 3.17
N LEU A 356 24.92 -18.72 3.19
CA LEU A 356 23.81 -18.90 4.11
C LEU A 356 23.03 -20.20 3.85
N GLN A 357 23.08 -20.76 2.64
CA GLN A 357 22.28 -21.94 2.31
C GLN A 357 22.60 -23.15 3.19
N SER A 358 23.86 -23.31 3.60
CA SER A 358 24.27 -24.41 4.49
C SER A 358 23.61 -24.32 5.87
N ASP A 359 23.27 -23.11 6.31
CA ASP A 359 22.73 -22.85 7.64
C ASP A 359 21.21 -23.12 7.69
N TYR A 360 20.54 -23.19 6.53
CA TYR A 360 19.12 -23.43 6.39
C TYR A 360 18.83 -24.63 5.46
N PRO A 361 19.24 -25.85 5.82
CA PRO A 361 19.10 -27.03 4.96
C PRO A 361 17.64 -27.39 4.64
N ASN A 362 16.69 -26.91 5.45
CA ASN A 362 15.26 -27.10 5.26
C ASN A 362 14.65 -26.13 4.23
N LEU A 363 15.38 -25.08 3.85
CA LEU A 363 14.98 -24.15 2.79
C LEU A 363 15.61 -24.60 1.48
N ILE A 364 14.78 -25.00 0.52
CA ILE A 364 15.29 -25.37 -0.81
C ILE A 364 15.50 -24.09 -1.61
N PHE A 365 16.77 -23.74 -1.76
CA PHE A 365 17.21 -22.65 -2.60
C PHE A 365 17.33 -23.10 -4.05
N VAL A 366 16.81 -22.28 -4.96
CA VAL A 366 17.08 -22.43 -6.39
C VAL A 366 17.95 -21.25 -6.81
N PRO A 367 19.29 -21.43 -6.86
CA PRO A 367 20.17 -20.41 -7.39
C PRO A 367 19.85 -20.22 -8.88
N LYS A 368 19.67 -18.98 -9.33
CA LYS A 368 19.81 -18.68 -10.76
C LYS A 368 21.28 -18.33 -11.01
N GLU A 369 21.93 -19.16 -11.81
CA GLU A 369 23.26 -18.83 -12.32
C GLU A 369 23.20 -17.46 -13.01
N TYR A 370 24.20 -16.65 -12.70
CA TYR A 370 24.47 -15.41 -13.38
C TYR A 370 24.92 -15.77 -14.81
N ASN A 371 24.01 -15.66 -15.78
CA ASN A 371 24.41 -15.63 -17.19
C ASN A 371 24.98 -14.23 -17.46
N ASP A 372 26.29 -14.15 -17.71
CA ASP A 372 27.03 -12.93 -18.07
C ASP A 372 26.38 -12.19 -19.26
N ASP A 373 25.58 -12.88 -20.08
CA ASP A 373 25.03 -12.34 -21.33
C ASP A 373 23.73 -11.51 -21.20
N ASN A 374 23.13 -11.40 -20.00
CA ASN A 374 21.86 -10.65 -19.80
C ASN A 374 22.04 -9.47 -18.83
N ASP A 375 22.62 -8.41 -19.39
CA ASP A 375 23.41 -7.42 -18.70
C ASP A 375 22.67 -6.16 -18.19
N ASP A 376 21.34 -6.20 -18.11
CA ASP A 376 20.58 -4.97 -17.82
C ASP A 376 19.22 -5.22 -17.16
N VAL A 377 19.12 -6.26 -16.32
CA VAL A 377 17.87 -6.48 -15.58
C VAL A 377 17.93 -5.70 -14.28
N LYS A 378 17.11 -4.65 -14.19
CA LYS A 378 16.87 -3.78 -13.01
C LYS A 378 16.64 -4.58 -11.72
N GLU A 379 16.05 -5.77 -11.85
CA GLU A 379 15.72 -6.70 -10.78
C GLU A 379 16.46 -8.03 -10.95
N LYS A 380 17.12 -8.51 -9.89
CA LYS A 380 17.84 -9.78 -9.90
C LYS A 380 17.39 -10.68 -8.74
N LEU A 381 17.28 -11.98 -9.01
CA LEU A 381 16.85 -12.99 -8.04
C LEU A 381 18.07 -13.47 -7.25
N LEU A 382 18.05 -13.32 -5.93
CA LEU A 382 19.09 -13.85 -5.04
C LEU A 382 18.72 -15.24 -4.52
N LEU A 383 17.45 -15.40 -4.14
CA LEU A 383 16.96 -16.59 -3.45
C LEU A 383 15.53 -16.87 -3.87
N LEU A 384 15.19 -18.16 -3.93
CA LEU A 384 13.82 -18.60 -4.14
C LEU A 384 13.53 -19.72 -3.16
N ILE A 385 12.43 -19.59 -2.43
CA ILE A 385 11.92 -20.60 -1.50
C ILE A 385 10.51 -21.00 -1.97
N PRO A 386 10.30 -22.26 -2.40
CA PRO A 386 8.98 -22.77 -2.75
C PRO A 386 8.04 -22.72 -1.55
N LEU A 387 6.81 -22.26 -1.77
CA LEU A 387 5.85 -22.11 -0.66
C LEU A 387 5.44 -23.44 -0.06
N VAL A 388 5.38 -24.51 -0.86
CA VAL A 388 5.16 -25.90 -0.38
C VAL A 388 6.20 -26.37 0.63
N GLU A 389 7.45 -25.88 0.55
CA GLU A 389 8.49 -26.24 1.52
C GLU A 389 8.39 -25.38 2.76
N LEU A 390 8.21 -24.07 2.55
CA LEU A 390 8.02 -23.14 3.64
C LEU A 390 6.80 -23.54 4.50
N GLN A 391 5.76 -24.11 3.89
CA GLN A 391 4.55 -24.59 4.56
C GLN A 391 4.78 -25.77 5.50
N LYS A 392 5.89 -26.52 5.32
CA LYS A 392 6.27 -27.62 6.24
C LYS A 392 6.83 -27.09 7.56
N LEU A 393 7.23 -25.83 7.63
CA LEU A 393 7.78 -25.20 8.81
C LEU A 393 6.66 -24.51 9.62
N ASP A 394 6.72 -24.62 10.94
CA ASP A 394 5.82 -23.84 11.79
C ASP A 394 6.09 -22.33 11.65
N LEU A 395 5.13 -21.50 12.09
CA LEU A 395 5.23 -20.04 11.92
C LEU A 395 6.44 -19.46 12.67
N LYS A 396 6.80 -20.00 13.84
CA LYS A 396 7.91 -19.48 14.66
C LYS A 396 9.25 -19.72 13.95
N GLN A 397 9.44 -20.91 13.40
CA GLN A 397 10.63 -21.27 12.64
C GLN A 397 10.72 -20.44 11.35
N ARG A 398 9.61 -20.29 10.61
CA ARG A 398 9.55 -19.42 9.41
C ARG A 398 9.99 -17.99 9.72
N LYS A 399 9.41 -17.37 10.76
CA LYS A 399 9.77 -16.01 11.18
C LYS A 399 11.26 -15.90 11.49
N LYS A 400 11.78 -16.85 12.29
CA LYS A 400 13.18 -16.87 12.69
C LYS A 400 14.10 -16.94 11.47
N ASP A 401 13.92 -17.92 10.59
CA ASP A 401 14.81 -18.12 9.45
C ASP A 401 14.80 -16.92 8.50
N MET A 402 13.61 -16.36 8.24
CA MET A 402 13.47 -15.21 7.34
C MET A 402 14.11 -13.93 7.93
N ASN A 403 13.96 -13.71 9.24
CA ASN A 403 14.57 -12.57 9.94
C ASN A 403 16.09 -12.72 10.09
N ASP A 404 16.60 -13.94 10.30
CA ASP A 404 18.04 -14.20 10.39
C ASP A 404 18.72 -13.96 9.03
N ILE A 405 18.09 -14.40 7.93
CA ILE A 405 18.55 -14.11 6.56
C ILE A 405 18.58 -12.60 6.30
N GLN A 406 17.51 -11.88 6.65
CA GLN A 406 17.46 -10.42 6.52
C GLN A 406 18.58 -9.74 7.30
N SER A 407 18.73 -10.06 8.58
CA SER A 407 19.74 -9.46 9.45
C SER A 407 21.15 -9.69 8.91
N SER A 408 21.42 -10.91 8.42
CA SER A 408 22.70 -11.24 7.80
C SER A 408 22.98 -10.40 6.55
N LEU A 409 21.98 -10.22 5.68
CA LEU A 409 22.12 -9.42 4.47
C LEU A 409 22.28 -7.94 4.75
N ILE A 410 21.55 -7.41 5.73
CA ILE A 410 21.69 -6.02 6.20
C ILE A 410 23.13 -5.78 6.67
N ASN A 411 23.68 -6.65 7.52
CA ASN A 411 25.06 -6.53 7.98
C ASN A 411 26.06 -6.63 6.83
N PHE A 412 25.83 -7.57 5.90
CA PHE A 412 26.65 -7.68 4.69
C PHE A 412 26.64 -6.39 3.86
N CYS A 413 25.47 -5.79 3.63
CA CYS A 413 25.33 -4.52 2.90
C CYS A 413 26.11 -3.38 3.59
N LYS A 414 25.94 -3.25 4.91
CA LYS A 414 26.68 -2.26 5.72
C LYS A 414 28.19 -2.43 5.63
N GLU A 415 28.68 -3.65 5.77
CA GLU A 415 30.13 -3.91 5.79
C GLU A 415 30.75 -3.83 4.39
N ASN A 416 30.06 -4.32 3.37
CA ASN A 416 30.67 -4.58 2.06
C ASN A 416 30.20 -3.64 0.96
N ILE A 417 29.07 -2.97 1.09
CA ILE A 417 28.56 -2.04 0.05
C ILE A 417 28.77 -0.60 0.51
N GLU A 418 28.40 -0.26 1.74
CA GLU A 418 28.56 1.10 2.27
C GLU A 418 30.04 1.44 2.54
N ASN A 419 30.75 0.52 3.21
CA ASN A 419 32.08 0.78 3.74
C ASN A 419 33.25 0.38 2.83
N ASN A 420 32.99 -0.30 1.71
CA ASN A 420 34.06 -0.87 0.87
C ASN A 420 34.48 0.05 -0.28
N GLU A 421 35.71 0.61 -0.21
CA GLU A 421 36.26 1.50 -1.24
C GLU A 421 36.44 0.86 -2.64
N SER A 422 36.47 -0.47 -2.75
CA SER A 422 36.58 -1.17 -4.04
C SER A 422 35.24 -1.40 -4.76
N LEU A 423 34.14 -1.22 -4.03
CA LEU A 423 32.76 -1.25 -4.52
C LEU A 423 32.13 0.16 -4.61
N LYS A 424 32.75 1.14 -3.95
CA LYS A 424 32.70 2.58 -4.20
C LYS A 424 33.28 2.95 -5.57
#